data_AF-A0A356M4F2-F1
#
_entry.id   AF-A0A356M4F2-F1
#
_cell.length_a   1.000
_cell.length_b   1.000
_cell.length_c   1.000
_cell.angle_alpha   90.00
_cell.angle_beta   90.00
_cell.angle_gamma   90.00
#
_symmetry.space_group_name_H-M   'P 1'
#
loop_
_entity.id
_entity.type
_entity.pdbx_description
1 polymer ?
#
loop_
_entity_poly.entity_id
_entity_poly.type
_entity_poly.pdbx_seq_one_letter_code
_entity_poly.pdbx_strand_id
1 'polypeptide(L)'
;MSILLVVLLFCALLLTITGSLQPWLGVLISLASLIALILLTYDRKQQQRQLLKRRRALRAVWGISVRHLGGLPLPLDTPGWLFLMAGQMQFESERNQLEIPLQNIKQILLTTAEQIRKIPDRMLCSFLPSISCHTFSALRDKIRRRDSMLRRNSILMLVYGYPDGEASLLILAAVCRPNQLDMLLRHSSLAGQVQVRRRLGPKDIPVV
;
A
#
# COMPACT_ATOMS: atom_id res chain seq x y z
N MET A 1 -10.09 13.05 2.12
CA MET A 1 -10.08 13.98 3.28
C MET A 1 -9.67 15.39 2.90
N SER A 2 -8.48 15.67 2.35
CA SER A 2 -8.07 17.05 2.04
C SER A 2 -9.06 17.83 1.14
N ILE A 3 -9.60 17.19 0.10
CA ILE A 3 -10.63 17.80 -0.77
C ILE A 3 -11.92 18.09 0.00
N LEU A 4 -12.34 17.18 0.89
CA LEU A 4 -13.55 17.38 1.70
C LEU A 4 -13.38 18.55 2.67
N LEU A 5 -12.19 18.73 3.27
CA LEU A 5 -11.90 19.88 4.13
C LEU A 5 -11.91 21.20 3.35
N VAL A 6 -11.40 21.21 2.11
CA VAL A 6 -11.46 22.40 1.25
C VAL A 6 -12.91 22.72 0.88
N VAL A 7 -13.71 21.72 0.50
CA VAL A 7 -15.13 21.89 0.19
C VAL A 7 -15.89 22.39 1.42
N LEU A 8 -15.62 21.82 2.60
CA LEU A 8 -16.26 22.23 3.84
C LEU A 8 -15.90 23.67 4.23
N LEU A 9 -14.64 24.06 4.06
CA LEU A 9 -14.18 25.44 4.27
C LEU A 9 -14.86 26.42 3.30
N PHE A 10 -14.99 26.04 2.03
CA PHE A 10 -15.68 26.85 1.02
C PHE A 10 -17.18 26.97 1.31
N CYS A 11 -17.85 25.87 1.66
CA CYS A 11 -19.26 25.88 2.05
C CYS A 11 -19.51 26.70 3.33
N ALA A 12 -18.64 26.59 4.34
CA ALA A 12 -18.75 27.37 5.57
C ALA A 12 -18.63 28.88 5.29
N LEU A 13 -17.68 29.30 4.45
CA LEU A 13 -17.54 30.69 4.02
C LEU A 13 -18.79 31.19 3.28
N LEU A 14 -19.30 30.43 2.32
CA LEU A 14 -20.51 30.79 1.57
C LEU A 14 -21.76 30.92 2.46
N LEU A 15 -21.97 29.97 3.37
CA LEU A 15 -23.10 30.00 4.30
C LEU A 15 -23.01 31.17 5.30
N THR A 16 -21.79 31.61 5.61
CA THR A 16 -21.55 32.79 6.45
C THR A 16 -21.86 34.08 5.68
N ILE A 17 -21.41 34.19 4.43
CA ILE A 17 -21.65 35.37 3.57
C ILE A 17 -23.14 35.54 3.25
N THR A 18 -23.85 34.43 3.01
CA THR A 18 -25.30 34.44 2.72
C THR A 18 -26.18 34.65 3.96
N GLY A 19 -25.58 34.81 5.15
CA GLY A 19 -26.30 35.01 6.41
C GLY A 19 -27.08 33.79 6.89
N SER A 20 -26.94 32.63 6.23
CA SER A 20 -27.63 31.40 6.58
C SER A 20 -27.03 30.72 7.82
N LEU A 21 -25.78 31.02 8.15
CA LEU A 21 -25.08 30.53 9.33
C LEU A 21 -24.71 31.70 10.25
N GLN A 22 -24.81 31.52 11.58
CA GLN A 22 -24.34 32.52 12.52
C GLN A 22 -22.84 32.83 12.28
N PRO A 23 -22.43 34.12 12.22
CA PRO A 23 -21.08 34.50 11.83
C PRO A 23 -19.97 33.85 12.65
N TRP A 24 -20.16 33.73 13.96
CA TRP A 24 -19.18 33.13 14.86
C TRP A 24 -18.98 31.63 14.62
N LEU A 25 -20.04 30.88 14.26
CA LEU A 25 -19.94 29.47 13.89
C LEU A 25 -19.17 29.28 12.58
N GLY A 26 -19.42 30.15 11.60
CA GLY A 26 -18.71 30.15 10.32
C GLY A 26 -17.21 30.35 10.47
N VAL A 27 -16.83 31.31 11.32
CA VAL A 27 -15.42 31.57 11.66
C VAL A 27 -14.79 30.35 12.34
N LEU A 28 -15.44 29.76 13.35
CA LEU A 28 -14.91 28.59 14.07
C LEU A 28 -14.69 27.39 13.13
N ILE A 29 -15.67 27.05 12.29
CA ILE A 29 -15.58 25.92 11.36
C ILE A 29 -14.46 26.14 10.34
N SER A 30 -14.33 27.38 9.83
CA SER A 30 -13.29 27.74 8.87
C SER A 30 -11.89 27.63 9.49
N LEU A 31 -11.71 28.15 10.71
CA LEU A 31 -10.46 28.03 11.48
C LEU A 31 -10.09 26.58 11.76
N ALA A 32 -11.03 25.78 12.27
CA ALA A 32 -10.81 24.36 12.54
C ALA A 32 -10.41 23.59 11.28
N SER A 33 -11.08 23.87 10.15
CA SER A 33 -10.78 23.24 8.86
C SER A 33 -9.39 23.62 8.34
N LEU A 34 -9.00 24.89 8.50
CA LEU A 34 -7.68 25.39 8.11
C LEU A 34 -6.58 24.73 8.95
N ILE A 35 -6.75 24.68 10.27
CA ILE A 35 -5.81 24.01 11.19
C ILE A 35 -5.67 22.53 10.81
N ALA A 36 -6.78 21.82 10.59
CA ALA A 36 -6.74 20.43 10.17
C ALA A 36 -6.01 20.24 8.83
N LEU A 37 -6.19 21.14 7.87
CA LEU A 37 -5.50 21.11 6.58
C LEU A 37 -3.97 21.31 6.76
N ILE A 38 -3.57 22.26 7.60
CA ILE A 38 -2.16 22.53 7.91
C ILE A 38 -1.52 21.30 8.58
N LEU A 39 -2.17 20.71 9.58
CA LEU A 39 -1.67 19.52 10.26
C LEU A 39 -1.50 18.33 9.31
N LEU A 40 -2.50 18.07 8.44
CA LEU A 40 -2.44 16.98 7.46
C LEU A 40 -1.35 17.18 6.41
N THR A 41 -1.11 18.42 5.98
CA THR A 41 -0.04 18.72 5.01
C THR A 41 1.34 18.63 5.66
N TYR A 42 1.47 19.07 6.91
CA TYR A 42 2.70 18.96 7.69
C TYR A 42 3.09 17.49 7.92
N ASP A 43 2.16 16.66 8.39
CA ASP A 43 2.40 15.23 8.63
C ASP A 43 2.84 14.51 7.35
N ARG A 44 2.14 14.74 6.23
CA ARG A 44 2.54 14.18 4.92
C ARG A 44 3.95 14.60 4.51
N LYS A 45 4.30 15.88 4.72
CA LYS A 45 5.62 16.40 4.38
C LYS A 45 6.69 15.79 5.29
N GLN A 46 6.38 15.59 6.57
CA GLN A 46 7.28 14.94 7.51
C GLN A 46 7.52 13.47 7.15
N GLN A 47 6.46 12.72 6.84
CA GLN A 47 6.56 11.33 6.37
C GLN A 47 7.41 11.21 5.10
N GLN A 48 7.20 12.10 4.13
CA GLN A 48 8.02 12.12 2.91
C GLN A 48 9.50 12.44 3.20
N ARG A 49 9.77 13.39 4.10
CA ARG A 49 11.14 13.73 4.51
C ARG A 49 11.82 12.56 5.21
N GLN A 50 11.10 11.87 6.10
CA GLN A 50 11.60 10.67 6.78
C GLN A 50 11.91 9.56 5.77
N LEU A 51 11.00 9.29 4.84
CA LEU A 51 11.21 8.30 3.78
C LEU A 51 12.43 8.65 2.92
N LEU A 52 12.59 9.90 2.51
CA LEU A 52 13.75 10.34 1.72
C LEU A 52 15.06 10.25 2.49
N LYS A 53 15.07 10.64 3.77
CA LYS A 53 16.23 10.52 4.65
C LYS A 53 16.63 9.05 4.82
N ARG A 54 15.65 8.19 5.08
CA ARG A 54 15.88 6.74 5.25
C ARG A 54 16.32 6.07 3.95
N ARG A 55 15.71 6.41 2.81
CA ARG A 55 16.11 5.94 1.48
C ARG A 55 17.58 6.26 1.20
N ARG A 56 18.04 7.47 1.53
CA ARG A 56 19.45 7.86 1.37
C ARG A 56 20.37 7.09 2.31
N ALA A 57 19.97 6.92 3.58
CA ALA A 57 20.74 6.15 4.56
C ALA A 57 20.92 4.69 4.13
N LEU A 58 19.88 4.07 3.58
CA LEU A 58 19.90 2.69 3.09
C LEU A 58 20.47 2.55 1.67
N ARG A 59 20.85 3.66 1.01
CA ARG A 59 21.21 3.69 -0.42
C ARG A 59 20.19 2.96 -1.31
N ALA A 60 18.91 3.04 -0.94
CA ALA A 60 17.84 2.35 -1.63
C ALA A 60 17.55 3.02 -2.99
N VAL A 61 17.37 2.21 -4.02
CA VAL A 61 16.98 2.61 -5.39
C VAL A 61 15.63 3.35 -5.33
N TRP A 62 14.68 2.79 -4.60
CA TRP A 62 13.42 3.45 -4.29
C TRP A 62 12.90 3.05 -2.92
N GLY A 63 11.95 3.85 -2.41
CA GLY A 63 11.26 3.61 -1.15
C GLY A 63 9.81 4.05 -1.27
N ILE A 64 8.90 3.30 -0.66
CA ILE A 64 7.47 3.58 -0.70
C ILE A 64 6.79 3.27 0.63
N SER A 65 5.77 4.07 0.99
CA SER A 65 4.91 3.76 2.13
C SER A 65 3.95 2.63 1.80
N VAL A 66 3.88 1.66 2.70
CA VAL A 66 3.04 0.47 2.60
C VAL A 66 2.27 0.24 3.89
N ARG A 67 1.23 -0.58 3.81
CA ARG A 67 0.49 -1.10 4.97
C ARG A 67 0.50 -2.61 4.93
N HIS A 68 0.83 -3.24 6.05
CA HIS A 68 0.84 -4.69 6.19
C HIS A 68 -0.58 -5.25 6.16
N LEU A 69 -0.84 -6.22 5.29
CA LEU A 69 -2.14 -6.89 5.18
C LEU A 69 -2.10 -8.37 5.57
N GLY A 70 -0.91 -8.98 5.65
CA GLY A 70 -0.72 -10.35 6.06
C GLY A 70 0.68 -10.88 5.72
N GLY A 71 1.02 -12.04 6.28
CA GLY A 71 2.29 -12.70 6.05
C GLY A 71 3.29 -12.63 7.19
N LEU A 72 3.23 -11.55 7.98
CA LEU A 72 4.05 -11.39 9.19
C LEU A 72 3.17 -11.46 10.44
N PRO A 73 3.74 -11.83 11.61
CA PRO A 73 3.07 -11.77 12.91
C PRO A 73 2.92 -10.32 13.40
N LEU A 74 2.52 -9.42 12.49
CA LEU A 74 2.25 -8.02 12.77
C LEU A 74 0.74 -7.80 12.75
N PRO A 75 0.24 -6.84 13.53
CA PRO A 75 -1.12 -6.39 13.39
C PRO A 75 -1.45 -6.03 11.93
N LEU A 76 -2.71 -6.16 11.60
CA LEU A 76 -3.19 -5.80 10.28
C LEU A 76 -3.27 -4.29 10.15
N ASP A 77 -3.02 -3.80 8.95
CA ASP A 77 -2.99 -2.37 8.63
C ASP A 77 -1.86 -1.61 9.33
N THR A 78 -0.84 -2.32 9.84
CA THR A 78 0.35 -1.69 10.40
C THR A 78 1.07 -0.89 9.31
N PRO A 79 1.28 0.42 9.51
CA PRO A 79 2.01 1.25 8.56
C PRO A 79 3.49 0.84 8.54
N GLY A 80 4.10 0.97 7.36
CA GLY A 80 5.52 0.73 7.18
C GLY A 80 6.06 1.35 5.90
N TRP A 81 7.32 1.07 5.65
CA TRP A 81 8.04 1.46 4.46
C TRP A 81 8.67 0.25 3.81
N LEU A 82 8.57 0.18 2.49
CA LEU A 82 9.23 -0.82 1.68
C LEU A 82 10.34 -0.14 0.89
N PHE A 83 11.56 -0.62 1.05
CA PHE A 83 12.74 -0.12 0.36
C PHE A 83 13.29 -1.21 -0.54
N LEU A 84 13.70 -0.82 -1.75
CA LEU A 84 14.46 -1.69 -2.63
C LEU A 84 15.90 -1.20 -2.69
N MET A 85 16.83 -2.07 -2.33
CA MET A 85 18.27 -1.89 -2.48
C MET A 85 18.79 -2.73 -3.65
N ALA A 86 20.08 -2.59 -3.97
CA ALA A 86 20.68 -3.26 -5.13
C ALA A 86 20.57 -4.81 -5.10
N GLY A 87 20.55 -5.42 -3.92
CA GLY A 87 20.52 -6.88 -3.76
C GLY A 87 19.47 -7.40 -2.77
N GLN A 88 18.69 -6.53 -2.14
CA GLN A 88 17.64 -6.94 -1.19
C GLN A 88 16.46 -5.97 -1.14
N MET A 89 15.32 -6.48 -0.70
CA MET A 89 14.13 -5.71 -0.37
C MET A 89 13.98 -5.68 1.14
N GLN A 90 13.75 -4.50 1.71
CA GLN A 90 13.60 -4.32 3.15
C GLN A 90 12.25 -3.71 3.47
N PHE A 91 11.49 -4.40 4.31
CA PHE A 91 10.27 -3.89 4.91
C PHE A 91 10.57 -3.40 6.32
N GLU A 92 10.35 -2.12 6.58
CA GLU A 92 10.48 -1.51 7.90
C GLU A 92 9.09 -1.13 8.43
N SER A 93 8.76 -1.61 9.62
CA SER A 93 7.63 -1.15 10.43
C SER A 93 8.16 -0.51 11.73
N GLU A 94 7.29 0.11 12.53
CA GLU A 94 7.69 0.76 13.78
C GLU A 94 8.48 -0.15 14.75
N ARG A 95 8.21 -1.46 14.72
CA ARG A 95 8.78 -2.42 15.68
C ARG A 95 9.58 -3.55 15.05
N ASN A 96 9.53 -3.68 13.73
CA ASN A 96 10.11 -4.83 13.07
C ASN A 96 10.71 -4.45 11.72
N GLN A 97 11.83 -5.07 11.39
CA GLN A 97 12.51 -4.94 10.11
C GLN A 97 12.65 -6.32 9.51
N LEU A 98 12.27 -6.46 8.25
CA LEU A 98 12.40 -7.69 7.50
C LEU A 98 13.24 -7.43 6.27
N GLU A 99 14.34 -8.16 6.16
CA GLU A 99 15.22 -8.11 5.01
C GLU A 99 15.05 -9.38 4.16
N ILE A 100 14.78 -9.18 2.88
CA ILE A 100 14.51 -10.23 1.92
C ILE A 100 15.52 -10.08 0.77
N PRO A 101 16.55 -10.93 0.70
CA PRO A 101 17.47 -10.95 -0.45
C PRO A 101 16.69 -11.12 -1.76
N LEU A 102 17.05 -10.39 -2.82
CA LEU A 102 16.29 -10.47 -4.09
C LEU A 102 16.31 -11.87 -4.69
N GLN A 103 17.43 -12.59 -4.53
CA GLN A 103 17.57 -13.99 -4.95
C GLN A 103 16.59 -14.95 -4.23
N ASN A 104 16.10 -14.55 -3.05
CA ASN A 104 15.15 -15.33 -2.27
C ASN A 104 13.70 -15.03 -2.67
N ILE A 105 13.45 -13.98 -3.46
CA ILE A 105 12.12 -13.63 -3.95
C ILE A 105 11.79 -14.54 -5.12
N LYS A 106 10.80 -15.41 -4.92
CA LYS A 106 10.34 -16.35 -5.95
C LYS A 106 9.37 -15.69 -6.92
N GLN A 107 8.40 -14.93 -6.38
CA GLN A 107 7.33 -14.35 -7.18
C GLN A 107 6.83 -13.03 -6.60
N ILE A 108 6.42 -12.13 -7.50
CA ILE A 108 5.80 -10.85 -7.17
C ILE A 108 4.48 -10.75 -7.94
N LEU A 109 3.38 -10.63 -7.21
CA LEU A 109 2.08 -10.34 -7.79
C LEU A 109 1.69 -8.91 -7.43
N LEU A 110 1.52 -8.09 -8.46
CA LEU A 110 0.97 -6.74 -8.33
C LEU A 110 -0.49 -6.77 -8.76
N THR A 111 -1.38 -6.38 -7.86
CA THR A 111 -2.82 -6.40 -8.09
C THR A 111 -3.52 -5.22 -7.43
N THR A 112 -4.84 -5.16 -7.55
CA THR A 112 -5.69 -4.17 -6.88
C THR A 112 -6.75 -4.87 -6.04
N ALA A 113 -7.32 -4.14 -5.09
CA ALA A 113 -8.44 -4.64 -4.28
C ALA A 113 -9.61 -5.15 -5.14
N GLU A 114 -9.90 -4.50 -6.27
CA GLU A 114 -10.97 -4.92 -7.18
C GLU A 114 -10.64 -6.22 -7.92
N GLN A 115 -9.38 -6.41 -8.31
CA GLN A 115 -8.94 -7.63 -8.97
C GLN A 115 -8.99 -8.81 -8.01
N ILE A 116 -8.50 -8.67 -6.78
CA ILE A 116 -8.53 -9.74 -5.76
C ILE A 116 -9.96 -10.23 -5.48
N ARG A 117 -10.95 -9.33 -5.54
CA ARG A 117 -12.37 -9.69 -5.37
C ARG A 117 -12.90 -10.56 -6.52
N LYS A 118 -12.35 -10.43 -7.73
CA LYS A 118 -12.82 -11.10 -8.95
C LYS A 118 -12.04 -12.38 -9.25
N ILE A 119 -10.79 -12.47 -8.81
CA ILE A 119 -9.94 -13.63 -9.04
C ILE A 119 -10.38 -14.75 -8.09
N PRO A 120 -10.68 -15.98 -8.56
CA PRO A 120 -11.04 -17.10 -7.70
C PRO A 120 -9.87 -17.56 -6.83
N ASP A 121 -10.16 -18.09 -5.63
CA ASP A 121 -9.14 -18.54 -4.67
C ASP A 121 -8.22 -19.60 -5.24
N ARG A 122 -8.75 -20.52 -6.05
CA ARG A 122 -7.95 -21.53 -6.74
C ARG A 122 -6.83 -20.92 -7.57
N MET A 123 -7.10 -19.80 -8.26
CA MET A 123 -6.06 -19.10 -9.00
C MET A 123 -5.04 -18.48 -8.04
N LEU A 124 -5.48 -17.73 -7.02
CA LEU A 124 -4.56 -17.13 -6.05
C LEU A 124 -3.67 -18.19 -5.37
N CYS A 125 -4.23 -19.32 -4.96
CA CYS A 125 -3.50 -20.44 -4.38
C CYS A 125 -2.55 -21.13 -5.36
N SER A 126 -2.89 -21.21 -6.66
CA SER A 126 -1.95 -21.72 -7.67
C SER A 126 -0.74 -20.81 -7.88
N PHE A 127 -0.90 -19.50 -7.70
CA PHE A 127 0.22 -18.55 -7.72
C PHE A 127 1.00 -18.55 -6.42
N LEU A 128 0.35 -18.92 -5.33
CA LEU A 128 0.86 -18.77 -3.98
C LEU A 128 0.79 -20.14 -3.29
N PRO A 129 1.56 -21.14 -3.78
CA PRO A 129 1.35 -22.56 -3.47
C PRO A 129 1.63 -22.94 -2.01
N SER A 130 2.35 -22.10 -1.26
CA SER A 130 2.63 -22.30 0.16
C SER A 130 1.62 -21.65 1.11
N ILE A 131 0.53 -21.07 0.60
CA ILE A 131 -0.41 -20.28 1.41
C ILE A 131 -1.76 -20.97 1.56
N SER A 132 -2.22 -21.02 2.80
CA SER A 132 -3.56 -21.49 3.15
C SER A 132 -4.65 -20.57 2.56
N CYS A 133 -5.69 -21.16 1.96
CA CYS A 133 -6.86 -20.46 1.42
C CYS A 133 -7.48 -19.45 2.42
N HIS A 134 -7.34 -19.72 3.73
CA HIS A 134 -7.80 -18.85 4.81
C HIS A 134 -7.19 -17.45 4.77
N THR A 135 -5.93 -17.31 4.33
CA THR A 135 -5.25 -16.01 4.23
C THR A 135 -5.92 -15.11 3.19
N PHE A 136 -6.34 -15.68 2.05
CA PHE A 136 -7.04 -14.93 1.00
C PHE A 136 -8.48 -14.61 1.38
N SER A 137 -9.18 -15.51 2.07
CA SER A 137 -10.52 -15.22 2.60
C SER A 137 -10.47 -14.05 3.59
N ALA A 138 -9.53 -14.08 4.55
CA ALA A 138 -9.35 -13.00 5.51
C ALA A 138 -8.94 -11.67 4.84
N LEU A 139 -8.12 -11.74 3.77
CA LEU A 139 -7.78 -10.57 2.96
C LEU A 139 -9.01 -10.00 2.24
N ARG A 140 -9.82 -10.84 1.58
CA ARG A 140 -11.06 -10.40 0.90
C ARG A 140 -12.06 -9.81 1.88
N ASP A 141 -12.26 -10.44 3.03
CA ASP A 141 -13.15 -9.92 4.06
C ASP A 141 -12.69 -8.55 4.55
N LYS A 142 -11.38 -8.33 4.68
CA LYS A 142 -10.85 -6.99 5.01
C LYS A 142 -11.03 -5.99 3.89
N ILE A 143 -10.77 -6.38 2.63
CA ILE A 143 -11.06 -5.53 1.48
C ILE A 143 -12.57 -5.21 1.42
N ARG A 144 -13.45 -6.11 1.87
CA ARG A 144 -14.91 -5.93 1.90
C ARG A 144 -15.35 -5.03 3.07
N ARG A 145 -14.78 -5.22 4.27
CA ARG A 145 -15.14 -4.50 5.51
C ARG A 145 -14.43 -3.16 5.71
N ARG A 146 -13.21 -2.97 5.18
CA ARG A 146 -12.42 -1.72 5.32
C ARG A 146 -12.16 -1.01 3.98
N ASP A 147 -12.64 0.22 3.97
CA ASP A 147 -12.15 1.50 3.44
C ASP A 147 -11.84 1.71 1.94
N SER A 148 -12.37 2.85 1.48
CA SER A 148 -12.07 3.56 0.23
C SER A 148 -10.58 3.68 -0.10
N MET A 149 -9.72 3.67 0.93
CA MET A 149 -8.26 3.72 0.79
C MET A 149 -7.67 2.49 0.10
N LEU A 150 -8.11 1.26 0.45
CA LEU A 150 -7.60 0.05 -0.18
C LEU A 150 -8.05 -0.08 -1.64
N ARG A 151 -9.20 0.49 -1.99
CA ARG A 151 -9.73 0.45 -3.38
C ARG A 151 -8.84 1.20 -4.38
N ARG A 152 -8.13 2.23 -3.92
CA ARG A 152 -7.27 3.08 -4.78
C ARG A 152 -5.78 2.69 -4.73
N ASN A 153 -5.43 1.81 -3.81
CA ASN A 153 -4.05 1.40 -3.56
C ASN A 153 -3.71 0.15 -4.37
N SER A 154 -2.43 0.01 -4.69
CA SER A 154 -1.91 -1.23 -5.23
C SER A 154 -1.64 -2.23 -4.11
N ILE A 155 -1.93 -3.49 -4.37
CA ILE A 155 -1.64 -4.59 -3.45
C ILE A 155 -0.46 -5.36 -4.05
N LEU A 156 0.61 -5.42 -3.29
CA LEU A 156 1.83 -6.15 -3.59
C LEU A 156 1.82 -7.44 -2.76
N MET A 157 1.88 -8.57 -3.43
CA MET A 157 2.08 -9.87 -2.81
C MET A 157 3.47 -10.37 -3.19
N LEU A 158 4.28 -10.70 -2.19
CA LEU A 158 5.65 -11.15 -2.36
C LEU A 158 5.77 -12.57 -1.80
N VAL A 159 6.19 -13.52 -2.64
CA VAL A 159 6.59 -14.85 -2.19
C VAL A 159 8.09 -14.89 -2.12
N TYR A 160 8.62 -15.25 -0.95
CA TYR A 160 10.05 -15.40 -0.73
C TYR A 160 10.33 -16.66 0.07
N GLY A 161 11.50 -17.26 -0.11
CA GLY A 161 11.92 -18.44 0.65
C GLY A 161 13.34 -18.25 1.16
N TYR A 162 13.60 -18.71 2.37
CA TYR A 162 14.97 -18.84 2.87
C TYR A 162 15.53 -20.22 2.49
N PRO A 163 16.87 -20.38 2.41
CA PRO A 163 17.52 -21.61 1.99
C PRO A 163 17.04 -22.87 2.74
N ASP A 164 16.70 -22.71 4.03
CA ASP A 164 16.35 -23.80 4.93
C ASP A 164 14.86 -23.88 5.29
N GLY A 165 13.98 -23.17 4.58
CA GLY A 165 12.61 -22.93 5.04
C GLY A 165 11.50 -22.97 3.99
N GLU A 166 10.27 -23.07 4.49
CA GLU A 166 9.06 -22.96 3.68
C GLU A 166 8.92 -21.56 3.06
N ALA A 167 8.30 -21.49 1.88
CA ALA A 167 8.06 -20.22 1.20
C ALA A 167 7.05 -19.36 1.98
N SER A 168 7.48 -18.18 2.37
CA SER A 168 6.69 -17.18 3.09
C SER A 168 6.02 -16.21 2.14
N LEU A 169 4.84 -15.71 2.52
CA LEU A 169 4.12 -14.67 1.80
C LEU A 169 4.19 -13.38 2.59
N LEU A 170 4.35 -12.26 1.90
CA LEU A 170 4.16 -10.93 2.45
C LEU A 170 3.13 -10.18 1.59
N ILE A 171 2.07 -9.69 2.22
CA ILE A 171 1.00 -8.93 1.55
C ILE A 171 1.03 -7.49 2.05
N LEU A 172 1.22 -6.57 1.12
CA LEU A 172 1.35 -5.14 1.40
C LEU A 172 0.36 -4.34 0.53
N ALA A 173 -0.30 -3.35 1.11
CA ALA A 173 -0.97 -2.30 0.35
C ALA A 173 -0.04 -1.10 0.21
N ALA A 174 0.42 -0.82 -1.01
CA ALA A 174 1.23 0.34 -1.31
C ALA A 174 0.37 1.60 -1.43
N VAL A 175 0.81 2.67 -0.78
CA VAL A 175 0.16 4.00 -0.81
C VAL A 175 0.55 4.74 -2.10
N CYS A 176 0.46 4.06 -3.25
CA CYS A 176 0.63 4.65 -4.57
C CYS A 176 -0.26 3.96 -5.60
N ARG A 177 -0.38 4.60 -6.76
CA ARG A 177 -1.13 4.03 -7.89
C ARG A 177 -0.40 2.79 -8.44
N PRO A 178 -1.14 1.77 -8.92
CA PRO A 178 -0.53 0.57 -9.50
C PRO A 178 0.52 0.85 -10.58
N ASN A 179 0.26 1.83 -11.45
CA ASN A 179 1.20 2.19 -12.51
C ASN A 179 2.53 2.75 -11.97
N GLN A 180 2.50 3.45 -10.84
CA GLN A 180 3.71 3.98 -10.21
C GLN A 180 4.52 2.86 -9.58
N LEU A 181 3.87 1.94 -8.85
CA LEU A 181 4.57 0.77 -8.31
C LEU A 181 5.12 -0.12 -9.42
N ASP A 182 4.37 -0.30 -10.50
CA ASP A 182 4.83 -1.06 -11.66
C ASP A 182 6.07 -0.43 -12.31
N MET A 183 6.07 0.90 -12.46
CA MET A 183 7.23 1.64 -12.97
C MET A 183 8.45 1.47 -12.05
N LEU A 184 8.27 1.54 -10.73
CA LEU A 184 9.35 1.29 -9.76
C LEU A 184 9.92 -0.13 -9.87
N LEU A 185 9.05 -1.13 -10.05
CA LEU A 185 9.44 -2.53 -10.21
C LEU A 185 10.12 -2.80 -11.57
N ARG A 186 9.73 -2.09 -12.64
CA ARG A 186 10.33 -2.21 -13.97
C ARG A 186 11.73 -1.60 -14.04
N HIS A 187 11.91 -0.44 -13.41
CA HIS A 187 13.21 0.23 -13.41
C HIS A 187 14.21 -0.42 -12.46
N SER A 188 13.76 -1.32 -11.60
CA SER A 188 14.62 -2.21 -10.84
C SER A 188 14.99 -3.46 -11.62
N SER A 189 16.20 -3.98 -11.38
CA SER A 189 16.71 -5.27 -11.86
C SER A 189 15.84 -6.50 -11.54
N LEU A 190 14.75 -6.31 -10.77
CA LEU A 190 13.71 -7.30 -10.48
C LEU A 190 13.05 -7.88 -11.73
N ALA A 191 12.95 -7.14 -12.84
CA ALA A 191 12.24 -7.57 -14.04
C ALA A 191 12.84 -8.81 -14.73
N GLY A 192 14.13 -9.10 -14.51
CA GLY A 192 14.79 -10.30 -15.05
C GLY A 192 14.91 -11.47 -14.07
N GLN A 193 14.70 -11.23 -12.77
CA GLN A 193 14.93 -12.22 -11.70
C GLN A 193 13.63 -12.74 -11.09
N VAL A 194 12.53 -12.00 -11.21
CA VAL A 194 11.28 -12.32 -10.52
C VAL A 194 10.13 -12.30 -11.51
N GLN A 195 9.26 -13.31 -11.45
CA GLN A 195 8.00 -13.29 -12.19
C GLN A 195 7.09 -12.20 -11.60
N VAL A 196 7.09 -11.03 -12.24
CA VAL A 196 6.20 -9.92 -11.91
C VAL A 196 4.93 -10.04 -12.73
N ARG A 197 3.86 -10.56 -12.11
CA ARG A 197 2.56 -10.67 -12.78
C ARG A 197 1.67 -9.48 -12.41
N ARG A 198 1.11 -8.82 -13.42
CA ARG A 198 0.49 -7.48 -13.30
C ARG A 198 -1.03 -7.51 -13.37
N ARG A 199 -1.59 -8.63 -13.87
CA ARG A 199 -3.03 -8.93 -13.98
C ARG A 199 -3.18 -10.44 -14.04
N LEU A 200 -4.22 -10.96 -13.40
CA LEU A 200 -4.72 -12.30 -13.65
C LEU A 200 -5.94 -12.15 -14.54
N GLY A 201 -5.69 -12.12 -15.86
CA GLY A 201 -6.75 -12.21 -16.85
C GLY A 201 -7.15 -13.68 -17.07
N PRO A 202 -8.35 -13.95 -17.62
CA PRO A 202 -8.74 -15.32 -17.99
C PRO A 202 -7.81 -15.95 -19.05
N LYS A 203 -7.02 -15.14 -19.78
CA LYS A 203 -6.01 -15.60 -20.74
C LYS A 203 -4.65 -15.96 -20.14
N ASP A 204 -4.47 -15.73 -18.84
CA ASP A 204 -3.20 -15.95 -18.13
C ASP A 204 -3.09 -17.38 -17.52
N ILE A 205 -4.02 -18.26 -17.86
CA ILE A 205 -4.06 -19.65 -17.38
C ILE A 205 -3.05 -20.46 -18.22
N PRO A 206 -1.95 -20.98 -17.65
CA PRO A 206 -1.29 -22.10 -18.28
C PRO A 206 -2.30 -23.25 -18.29
N VAL A 207 -2.72 -23.67 -19.48
CA VAL A 207 -3.41 -24.94 -19.65
C VAL A 207 -2.40 -25.99 -19.21
N VAL A 208 -2.61 -26.53 -18.01
CA VAL A 208 -1.99 -27.79 -17.58
C VAL A 208 -2.78 -28.91 -18.25
#